data_AF-A0A6M0R8G4-F1
#
_entry.id   AF-A0A6M0R8G4-F1
#
_cell.length_a   1.000
_cell.length_b   1.000
_cell.length_c   1.000
_cell.angle_alpha   90.00
_cell.angle_beta   90.00
_cell.angle_gamma   90.00
#
_symmetry.space_group_name_H-M   'P 1'
#
loop_
_entity.id
_entity.type
_entity.pdbx_description
1 polymer ?
#
loop_
_entity_poly.entity_id
_entity_poly.type
_entity_poly.pdbx_seq_one_letter_code
_entity_poly.pdbx_strand_id
1 'polypeptide(L)'
;MTVNQFKEDTITNDLSFFYRDKEYFIFLLNDGYHVGQYDDESNEKVFGKYKDIDKNFNDMIENWFIEDKLLKNIINEIKINY
;
A
#
# COMPACT_ATOMS: atom_id res chain seq x y z
N MET A 1 6.45 -7.60 -9.42
CA MET A 1 5.24 -6.93 -9.93
C MET A 1 5.61 -5.55 -10.46
N THR A 2 4.88 -4.99 -11.43
CA THR A 2 5.06 -3.59 -11.86
C THR A 2 4.21 -2.64 -11.01
N VAL A 3 4.52 -1.34 -11.00
CA VAL A 3 3.70 -0.33 -10.30
C VAL A 3 2.25 -0.31 -10.83
N ASN A 4 2.06 -0.49 -12.14
CA ASN A 4 0.71 -0.51 -12.74
C ASN A 4 -0.09 -1.75 -12.31
N GLN A 5 0.54 -2.93 -12.30
CA GLN A 5 -0.11 -4.15 -11.79
C GLN A 5 -0.48 -4.00 -10.31
N PHE A 6 0.44 -3.45 -9.51
CA PHE A 6 0.19 -3.18 -8.10
C PHE A 6 -0.98 -2.21 -7.89
N LYS A 7 -1.05 -1.15 -8.71
CA LYS A 7 -2.19 -0.23 -8.72
C LYS A 7 -3.51 -0.95 -8.98
N GLU A 8 -3.57 -1.73 -10.06
CA GLU A 8 -4.76 -2.50 -10.43
C GLU A 8 -5.21 -3.44 -9.31
N ASP A 9 -4.26 -4.15 -8.69
CA ASP A 9 -4.53 -5.05 -7.57
C ASP A 9 -5.14 -4.31 -6.37
N THR A 10 -4.55 -3.18 -5.96
CA THR A 10 -5.03 -2.39 -4.81
C THR A 10 -6.35 -1.63 -5.04
N ILE A 11 -6.75 -1.43 -6.30
CA ILE A 11 -8.07 -0.84 -6.63
C ILE A 11 -9.15 -1.93 -6.61
N THR A 12 -8.80 -3.15 -6.98
CA THR A 12 -9.76 -4.24 -7.18
C THR A 12 -9.98 -5.06 -5.92
N ASN A 13 -8.94 -5.23 -5.10
CA ASN A 13 -8.94 -6.11 -3.95
C ASN A 13 -8.31 -5.43 -2.73
N ASP A 14 -8.70 -5.90 -1.55
CA ASP A 14 -7.89 -5.72 -0.35
C ASP A 14 -6.62 -6.54 -0.52
N LEU A 15 -5.47 -5.89 -0.41
CA LEU A 15 -4.17 -6.49 -0.66
C LEU A 15 -3.47 -6.75 0.66
N SER A 16 -3.11 -8.01 0.91
CA SER A 16 -2.09 -8.36 1.90
C SER A 16 -0.78 -8.71 1.21
N PHE A 17 0.35 -8.33 1.79
CA PHE A 17 1.66 -8.70 1.28
C PHE A 17 2.73 -8.79 2.37
N PHE A 18 3.75 -9.60 2.12
CA PHE A 18 4.93 -9.71 2.96
C PHE A 18 6.08 -8.86 2.44
N TYR A 19 6.78 -8.20 3.37
CA TYR A 19 8.10 -7.62 3.17
C TYR A 19 8.98 -7.95 4.39
N ARG A 20 10.11 -8.66 4.15
CA ARG A 20 11.08 -9.06 5.20
C ARG A 20 10.41 -9.65 6.46
N ASP A 21 9.59 -10.68 6.23
CA ASP A 21 8.90 -11.45 7.27
C ASP A 21 7.80 -10.71 8.04
N LYS A 22 7.48 -9.47 7.66
CA LYS A 22 6.33 -8.72 8.18
C LYS A 22 5.21 -8.67 7.15
N GLU A 23 3.97 -8.75 7.64
CA GLU A 23 2.78 -8.66 6.82
C GLU A 23 2.21 -7.24 6.87
N TYR A 24 1.79 -6.74 5.72
CA TYR A 24 1.23 -5.41 5.53
C TYR A 24 -0.09 -5.53 4.77
N PHE A 25 -0.98 -4.57 4.98
CA PHE A 25 -2.25 -4.49 4.28
C PHE A 25 -2.42 -3.17 3.54
N ILE A 26 -3.21 -3.22 2.48
CA ILE A 26 -3.75 -2.07 1.77
C ILE A 26 -5.20 -2.38 1.45
N PHE A 27 -6.11 -1.49 1.82
CA PHE A 27 -7.49 -1.53 1.35
C PHE A 27 -7.97 -0.15 0.96
N LEU A 28 -8.91 -0.11 0.02
CA LEU A 28 -9.48 1.13 -0.50
C LEU A 28 -10.83 1.38 0.17
N LEU A 29 -10.98 2.53 0.84
CA LEU A 29 -12.25 2.95 1.43
C LEU A 29 -12.49 4.44 1.14
N ASN A 30 -13.65 4.77 0.55
CA ASN A 30 -14.03 6.14 0.19
C ASN A 30 -12.94 6.90 -0.60
N ASP A 31 -12.39 6.26 -1.64
CA ASP A 31 -11.29 6.76 -2.48
C ASP A 31 -9.94 6.93 -1.76
N GLY A 32 -9.84 6.59 -0.47
CA GLY A 32 -8.61 6.64 0.31
C GLY A 32 -7.95 5.26 0.46
N TYR A 33 -6.63 5.22 0.35
CA TYR A 33 -5.85 4.01 0.64
C TYR A 33 -5.53 3.94 2.12
N HIS A 34 -6.11 2.96 2.79
CA HIS A 34 -5.80 2.61 4.17
C HIS A 34 -4.72 1.55 4.17
N VAL A 35 -3.64 1.81 4.89
CA VAL A 35 -2.45 0.97 4.87
C VAL A 35 -1.90 0.79 6.27
N GLY A 36 -1.19 -0.30 6.50
CA GLY A 36 -0.56 -0.57 7.77
C GLY A 36 0.20 -1.88 7.78
N GLN A 37 0.81 -2.15 8.93
CA GLN A 37 1.42 -3.43 9.22
C GLN A 37 0.44 -4.22 10.10
N TYR A 38 0.25 -5.51 9.83
CA TYR A 38 -0.50 -6.35 10.76
C TYR A 38 0.21 -6.40 12.12
N ASP A 39 -0.58 -6.50 13.18
CA ASP A 39 -0.14 -6.50 14.59
C ASP A 39 0.61 -5.24 15.05
N ASP A 40 0.53 -4.13 14.29
CA ASP A 40 1.08 -2.82 14.68
C ASP A 40 0.18 -1.66 14.24
N GLU A 41 -0.81 -1.33 15.09
CA GLU A 41 -1.75 -0.21 14.89
C GLU A 41 -1.03 1.15 14.77
N SER A 42 0.18 1.29 15.33
CA SER A 42 0.93 2.55 15.26
C SER A 42 1.46 2.84 13.85
N ASN A 43 1.46 1.83 12.98
CA ASN A 43 1.88 1.92 11.59
C ASN A 43 0.74 2.30 10.64
N GLU A 44 -0.50 2.39 11.12
CA GLU A 44 -1.65 2.67 10.26
C GLU A 44 -1.63 4.10 9.70
N LYS A 45 -1.90 4.21 8.40
CA LYS A 45 -1.96 5.48 7.66
C LYS A 45 -3.07 5.47 6.64
N VAL A 46 -3.56 6.66 6.31
CA VAL A 46 -4.58 6.86 5.28
C VAL A 46 -4.08 7.87 4.25
N PHE A 47 -4.01 7.45 2.99
CA PHE A 47 -3.72 8.30 1.83
C PHE A 47 -5.04 8.57 1.09
N GLY A 48 -5.74 9.61 1.52
CA GLY A 48 -7.08 9.96 1.02
C GLY A 48 -7.32 11.46 0.86
N LYS A 49 -6.26 12.24 0.66
CA LYS A 49 -6.34 13.72 0.65
C LYS A 49 -6.97 14.30 -0.61
N TYR A 50 -7.05 13.51 -1.68
CA TYR A 50 -7.64 13.91 -2.96
C TYR A 50 -8.96 13.17 -3.21
N LYS A 51 -9.83 13.76 -4.04
CA LYS A 51 -11.01 13.05 -4.60
C LYS A 51 -10.65 12.13 -5.78
N ASP A 52 -9.38 12.10 -6.15
CA ASP A 52 -8.87 11.40 -7.32
C ASP A 52 -8.03 10.23 -6.82
N ILE A 53 -8.54 9.02 -7.05
CA ILE A 53 -7.91 7.78 -6.60
C ILE A 53 -6.48 7.64 -7.13
N ASP A 54 -6.20 8.11 -8.34
CA ASP A 54 -4.86 8.03 -8.93
C ASP A 54 -3.87 8.93 -8.21
N LYS A 55 -4.34 10.11 -7.76
CA LYS A 55 -3.52 10.99 -6.94
C LYS A 55 -3.28 10.43 -5.54
N ASN A 56 -4.27 9.78 -4.94
CA ASN A 56 -4.11 9.10 -3.65
C ASN A 56 -3.17 7.88 -3.75
N PHE A 57 -3.26 7.10 -4.83
CA PHE A 57 -2.32 6.02 -5.11
C PHE A 57 -0.89 6.53 -5.24
N ASN A 58 -0.69 7.57 -6.05
CA ASN A 58 0.63 8.19 -6.22
C ASN A 58 1.17 8.74 -4.89
N ASP A 59 0.30 9.33 -4.06
CA ASP A 59 0.67 9.81 -2.73
C ASP A 59 1.14 8.67 -1.82
N MET A 60 0.43 7.55 -1.83
CA MET A 60 0.78 6.35 -1.06
C MET A 60 2.14 5.79 -1.47
N ILE A 61 2.38 5.52 -2.76
CA ILE A 61 3.63 4.89 -3.20
C ILE A 61 4.86 5.80 -3.01
N GLU A 62 4.66 7.11 -3.04
CA GLU A 62 5.71 8.13 -2.88
C GLU A 62 6.01 8.50 -1.42
N ASN A 63 5.10 8.23 -0.48
CA ASN A 63 5.24 8.70 0.91
C ASN A 63 5.03 7.62 1.98
N TRP A 64 4.55 6.43 1.63
CA TRP A 64 4.49 5.34 2.60
C TRP A 64 5.85 4.68 2.76
N PHE A 65 6.44 4.86 3.94
CA PHE A 65 7.67 4.20 4.35
C PHE A 65 7.38 2.87 5.04
N ILE A 66 8.05 1.83 4.57
CA ILE A 66 8.11 0.49 5.14
C ILE A 66 9.58 0.19 5.44
N GLU A 67 9.93 0.04 6.72
CA GLU A 67 11.30 -0.20 7.18
C GLU A 67 12.35 0.71 6.51
N ASP A 68 12.12 2.03 6.55
CA ASP A 68 12.98 3.06 5.97
C ASP A 68 13.05 3.11 4.44
N LYS A 69 12.29 2.28 3.72
CA LYS A 69 12.15 2.36 2.27
C LYS A 69 10.77 2.84 1.86
N LEU A 70 10.71 3.66 0.81
CA LEU A 70 9.44 3.98 0.16
C LEU A 70 8.84 2.74 -0.50
N LEU A 71 7.51 2.60 -0.42
CA LEU A 71 6.77 1.51 -1.06
C LEU A 71 7.15 1.36 -2.54
N LYS A 72 7.23 2.46 -3.31
CA LYS A 72 7.61 2.40 -4.74
C LYS A 72 8.94 1.70 -5.01
N ASN A 73 9.87 1.73 -4.05
CA ASN A 73 11.19 1.13 -4.18
C ASN A 73 11.22 -0.36 -3.80
N ILE A 74 10.13 -0.89 -3.23
CA ILE A 74 10.05 -2.29 -2.78
C ILE A 74 8.92 -3.10 -3.45
N ILE A 75 8.06 -2.50 -4.29
CA ILE A 75 6.95 -3.20 -4.99
C ILE A 75 7.42 -4.46 -5.77
N ASN A 76 8.66 -4.49 -6.23
CA ASN A 76 9.22 -5.66 -6.90
C ASN A 76 9.80 -6.73 -5.94
N GLU A 77 10.00 -6.37 -4.67
CA GLU A 77 10.52 -7.22 -3.59
C GLU A 77 9.38 -7.83 -2.73
N ILE A 78 8.17 -7.27 -2.76
CA ILE A 78 7.04 -7.78 -1.96
C ILE A 78 6.51 -9.12 -2.48
N LYS A 79 5.92 -9.89 -1.58
CA LYS A 79 5.21 -11.13 -1.89
C LYS A 79 3.74 -10.99 -1.51
N ILE A 80 2.85 -10.99 -2.50
CA ILE A 80 1.40 -10.92 -2.25
C ILE A 80 0.93 -12.17 -1.48
N ASN A 81 0.05 -11.96 -0.50
CA ASN A 81 -0.64 -12.97 0.27
C ASN A 81 -2.13 -12.92 -0.11
N TYR A 82 -2.65 -14.02 -0.67
CA TYR A 82 -4.05 -14.16 -1.11
C TYR A 82 -4.82 -15.07 -0.16
#